data_AF-A0A0W8G393-F1
#
_entry.id   AF-A0A0W8G393-F1
#
_cell.length_a   1.000
_cell.length_b   1.000
_cell.length_c   1.000
_cell.angle_alpha   90.00
_cell.angle_beta   90.00
_cell.angle_gamma   90.00
#
_symmetry.space_group_name_H-M   'P 1'
#
loop_
_entity.id
_entity.type
_entity.pdbx_description
1 polymer ?
#
loop_
_entity_poly.entity_id
_entity_poly.type
_entity_poly.pdbx_seq_one_letter_code
_entity_poly.pdbx_strand_id
1 'polypeptide(L)'
;MKRMAAAIFVCGAIFCSGTALAVGHDVDCKDCHSVHASKGAFIFSVAPLAEQSTAFGGKLDPAQVDALCLGCHNDKSGITPIMLKNSHPTGVTPKKLKVPEGVLRNGMLTCVGCHDPHPANQNYKYLTINTNNGKDLGVFCAACHPAQSDPSILAKAGKAPGKSETPAAPAAAAAAPGGTAGTPPAKPATPAKTN
;
A
#
# COMPACT_ATOMS: atom_id res chain seq x y z
N MET A 1 -68.43 -34.65 -12.80
CA MET A 1 -68.78 -33.67 -11.74
C MET A 1 -67.46 -33.05 -11.28
N LYS A 2 -67.06 -31.91 -11.85
CA LYS A 2 -67.20 -30.54 -11.28
C LYS A 2 -66.26 -30.28 -10.08
N ARG A 3 -65.43 -29.24 -10.26
CA ARG A 3 -64.74 -28.37 -9.27
C ARG A 3 -63.29 -28.77 -8.94
N MET A 4 -62.32 -28.11 -9.56
CA MET A 4 -61.71 -26.83 -9.16
C MET A 4 -60.69 -26.99 -8.02
N ALA A 5 -59.41 -26.88 -8.35
CA ALA A 5 -58.40 -26.22 -7.52
C ALA A 5 -57.21 -25.84 -8.41
N ALA A 6 -57.27 -24.60 -8.91
CA ALA A 6 -56.12 -23.88 -9.44
C ALA A 6 -55.33 -23.27 -8.26
N ALA A 7 -54.06 -22.94 -8.53
CA ALA A 7 -53.09 -22.26 -7.65
C ALA A 7 -52.65 -23.12 -6.45
N ILE A 8 -51.37 -23.39 -6.25
CA ILE A 8 -50.32 -22.40 -5.98
C ILE A 8 -49.04 -22.85 -6.70
N PHE A 9 -48.80 -22.27 -7.87
CA PHE A 9 -47.45 -22.03 -8.38
C PHE A 9 -47.01 -20.69 -7.75
N VAL A 10 -45.70 -20.50 -7.55
CA VAL A 10 -45.02 -19.30 -7.01
C VAL A 10 -44.62 -19.43 -5.52
N CYS A 11 -43.35 -19.06 -5.26
CA CYS A 11 -42.64 -18.98 -3.97
C CYS A 11 -41.73 -20.15 -3.54
N GLY A 12 -41.09 -20.85 -4.50
CA GLY A 12 -39.98 -21.78 -4.20
C GLY A 12 -38.59 -21.32 -4.67
N ALA A 13 -38.51 -20.18 -5.37
CA ALA A 13 -37.26 -19.63 -5.89
C ALA A 13 -37.33 -18.12 -5.73
N ILE A 14 -36.57 -17.57 -4.78
CA ILE A 14 -36.01 -16.21 -4.67
C ILE A 14 -35.55 -16.08 -3.21
N PHE A 15 -34.38 -16.65 -2.90
CA PHE A 15 -33.50 -16.15 -1.85
C PHE A 15 -32.05 -16.46 -2.24
N CYS A 16 -31.70 -16.20 -3.51
CA CYS A 16 -30.33 -16.09 -3.99
C CYS A 16 -30.00 -14.62 -4.29
N SER A 17 -30.47 -13.71 -3.44
CA SER A 17 -30.27 -12.28 -3.64
C SER A 17 -29.53 -11.69 -2.45
N GLY A 18 -28.25 -11.41 -2.67
CA GLY A 18 -27.71 -10.17 -2.15
C GLY A 18 -26.74 -10.26 -0.98
N THR A 19 -25.79 -11.20 -1.00
CA THR A 19 -24.45 -10.86 -0.53
C THR A 19 -23.44 -11.40 -1.53
N ALA A 20 -23.36 -10.76 -2.68
CA ALA A 20 -22.05 -10.55 -3.27
C ALA A 20 -21.26 -9.81 -2.20
N LEU A 21 -20.51 -10.57 -1.39
CA LEU A 21 -19.53 -10.02 -0.48
C LEU A 21 -18.69 -9.10 -1.34
N ALA A 22 -18.78 -7.80 -1.05
CA ALA A 22 -17.87 -6.83 -1.59
C ALA A 22 -16.47 -7.32 -1.23
N VAL A 23 -15.77 -7.94 -2.18
CA VAL A 23 -14.33 -8.18 -2.11
C VAL A 23 -13.67 -6.82 -2.35
N GLY A 24 -13.90 -5.89 -1.42
CA GLY A 24 -13.19 -4.64 -1.29
C GLY A 24 -12.15 -4.87 -0.21
N HIS A 25 -10.88 -4.78 -0.58
CA HIS A 25 -9.78 -5.14 0.31
C HIS A 25 -9.76 -4.26 1.59
N ASP A 26 -9.56 -4.91 2.74
CA ASP A 26 -9.84 -4.41 4.10
C ASP A 26 -8.72 -3.55 4.71
N VAL A 27 -8.48 -2.34 4.21
CA VAL A 27 -7.60 -1.36 4.89
C VAL A 27 -8.36 -0.05 5.10
N ASP A 28 -8.66 0.28 6.36
CA ASP A 28 -9.24 1.56 6.77
C ASP A 28 -8.14 2.60 7.03
N CYS A 29 -8.45 3.89 6.86
CA CYS A 29 -7.56 5.00 7.14
C CYS A 29 -6.90 4.90 8.54
N LYS A 30 -7.67 4.45 9.54
CA LYS A 30 -7.20 4.32 10.94
C LYS A 30 -6.24 3.15 11.17
N ASP A 31 -6.16 2.21 10.23
CA ASP A 31 -5.30 1.03 10.39
C ASP A 31 -3.83 1.40 10.18
N CYS A 32 -3.57 2.46 9.41
CA CYS A 32 -2.23 3.03 9.23
C CYS A 32 -2.05 4.35 9.99
N HIS A 33 -3.09 5.17 10.13
CA HIS A 33 -3.00 6.50 10.75
C HIS A 33 -3.65 6.58 12.13
N SER A 34 -3.05 7.34 13.05
CA SER A 34 -3.53 7.62 14.40
C SER A 34 -3.39 9.11 14.71
N VAL A 35 -4.52 9.79 14.89
CA VAL A 35 -4.56 11.24 15.18
C VAL A 35 -4.22 11.58 16.63
N HIS A 36 -4.27 10.61 17.54
CA HIS A 36 -4.01 10.82 18.98
C HIS A 36 -2.75 10.11 19.49
N ALA A 37 -2.26 9.09 18.78
CA ALA A 37 -1.16 8.24 19.25
C ALA A 37 -0.22 7.80 18.11
N SER A 38 0.10 8.72 17.21
CA SER A 38 1.06 8.46 16.14
C SER A 38 2.46 8.16 16.69
N LYS A 39 3.12 7.14 16.13
CA LYS A 39 4.49 6.74 16.45
C LYS A 39 5.49 7.10 15.35
N GLY A 40 5.01 7.38 14.15
CA GLY A 40 5.81 7.83 13.00
C GLY A 40 5.43 9.22 12.51
N ALA A 41 6.12 9.70 11.47
CA ALA A 41 5.75 10.91 10.75
C ALA A 41 4.33 10.77 10.14
N PHE A 42 3.72 11.89 9.73
CA PHE A 42 2.42 11.87 9.03
C PHE A 42 1.36 11.00 9.72
N ILE A 43 1.26 11.13 11.05
CA ILE A 43 0.32 10.41 11.91
C ILE A 43 0.37 8.87 11.82
N PHE A 44 1.47 8.24 11.39
CA PHE A 44 1.52 6.78 11.32
C PHE A 44 1.43 6.09 12.69
N SER A 45 0.67 5.01 12.78
CA SER A 45 0.42 4.23 14.01
C SER A 45 1.63 3.39 14.47
N VAL A 46 2.62 3.20 13.60
CA VAL A 46 3.86 2.46 13.88
C VAL A 46 5.10 3.32 13.67
N ALA A 47 6.17 2.99 14.38
CA ALA A 47 7.48 3.54 14.11
C ALA A 47 8.14 2.78 12.94
N PRO A 48 8.97 3.43 12.11
CA PRO A 48 9.76 2.74 11.11
C PRO A 48 10.70 1.70 11.73
N LEU A 49 10.81 0.54 11.08
CA LEU A 49 11.72 -0.55 11.43
C LEU A 49 12.76 -0.73 10.31
N ALA A 50 14.03 -0.46 10.61
CA ALA A 50 15.12 -0.44 9.63
C ALA A 50 16.17 -1.54 9.84
N GLU A 51 15.98 -2.39 10.85
CA GLU A 51 16.96 -3.36 11.32
C GLU A 51 17.09 -4.58 10.39
N GLN A 52 16.02 -4.90 9.65
CA GLN A 52 15.99 -6.02 8.72
C GLN A 52 16.98 -5.83 7.57
N SER A 53 17.69 -6.91 7.22
CA SER A 53 18.57 -6.92 6.05
C SER A 53 17.77 -7.03 4.75
N THR A 54 18.10 -6.17 3.81
CA THR A 54 17.64 -6.22 2.41
C THR A 54 18.13 -7.48 1.68
N ALA A 55 17.56 -7.78 0.51
CA ALA A 55 17.96 -8.88 -0.35
C ALA A 55 19.46 -8.89 -0.73
N PHE A 56 20.16 -7.74 -0.61
CA PHE A 56 21.59 -7.62 -0.90
C PHE A 56 22.46 -7.43 0.36
N GLY A 57 21.92 -7.68 1.56
CA GLY A 57 22.70 -7.68 2.81
C GLY A 57 22.90 -6.30 3.47
N GLY A 58 22.33 -5.22 2.91
CA GLY A 58 22.31 -3.88 3.54
C GLY A 58 21.12 -3.67 4.49
N LYS A 59 21.13 -2.60 5.28
CA LYS A 59 19.98 -2.14 6.08
C LYS A 59 19.16 -1.11 5.32
N LEU A 60 17.89 -0.97 5.68
CA LEU A 60 17.07 0.14 5.18
C LEU A 60 17.47 1.46 5.84
N ASP A 61 17.21 2.55 5.15
CA ASP A 61 17.20 3.87 5.77
C ASP A 61 15.87 4.06 6.52
N PRO A 62 15.86 4.43 7.82
CA PRO A 62 14.64 4.72 8.57
C PRO A 62 13.73 5.78 7.94
N ALA A 63 14.28 6.67 7.10
CA ALA A 63 13.52 7.68 6.37
C ALA A 63 12.84 7.12 5.09
N GLN A 64 13.20 5.93 4.63
CA GLN A 64 12.53 5.28 3.50
C GLN A 64 11.17 4.71 3.91
N VAL A 65 10.23 4.74 2.96
CA VAL A 65 8.89 4.18 3.15
C VAL A 65 8.90 2.68 3.49
N ASP A 66 9.91 1.95 3.02
CA ASP A 66 10.06 0.52 3.31
C ASP A 66 10.21 0.25 4.81
N ALA A 67 10.93 1.12 5.52
CA ALA A 67 11.10 0.98 6.97
C ALA A 67 9.76 1.19 7.69
N LEU A 68 8.93 2.13 7.21
CA LEU A 68 7.58 2.30 7.71
C LEU A 68 6.71 1.06 7.46
N CYS A 69 6.75 0.47 6.27
CA CYS A 69 6.01 -0.74 5.94
C CYS A 69 6.39 -1.89 6.90
N LEU A 70 7.68 -2.04 7.18
CA LEU A 70 8.18 -3.03 8.15
C LEU A 70 7.79 -2.72 9.60
N GLY A 71 7.41 -1.48 9.92
CA GLY A 71 6.81 -1.15 11.23
C GLY A 71 5.58 -2.03 11.55
N CYS A 72 4.83 -2.44 10.51
CA CYS A 72 3.72 -3.40 10.62
C CYS A 72 4.06 -4.80 10.06
N HIS A 73 4.86 -4.89 8.99
CA HIS A 73 5.18 -6.17 8.32
C HIS A 73 6.45 -6.83 8.88
N ASN A 74 6.66 -6.80 10.20
CA ASN A 74 7.81 -7.45 10.83
C ASN A 74 7.45 -8.78 11.51
N ASP A 75 8.49 -9.51 11.91
CA ASP A 75 8.41 -10.82 12.57
C ASP A 75 8.07 -10.77 14.06
N LYS A 76 8.05 -9.58 14.68
CA LYS A 76 7.84 -9.42 16.13
C LYS A 76 6.46 -8.89 16.48
N SER A 77 5.84 -8.11 15.60
CA SER A 77 4.60 -7.38 15.84
C SER A 77 3.98 -6.90 14.53
N GLY A 78 2.66 -6.69 14.53
CA GLY A 78 1.92 -6.13 13.40
C GLY A 78 1.11 -7.17 12.62
N ILE A 79 1.13 -7.07 11.29
CA ILE A 79 0.36 -7.92 10.36
C ILE A 79 1.28 -8.97 9.72
N THR A 80 0.85 -9.59 8.61
CA THR A 80 1.62 -10.65 7.93
C THR A 80 3.08 -10.23 7.71
N PRO A 81 4.06 -10.95 8.27
CA PRO A 81 5.47 -10.55 8.20
C PRO A 81 6.02 -10.63 6.77
N ILE A 82 6.90 -9.69 6.42
CA ILE A 82 7.66 -9.70 5.16
C ILE A 82 9.15 -9.80 5.49
N MET A 83 9.82 -10.76 4.86
CA MET A 83 11.26 -10.96 5.00
C MET A 83 11.97 -10.40 3.76
N LEU A 84 12.62 -9.24 3.90
CA LEU A 84 13.27 -8.58 2.76
C LEU A 84 14.36 -9.43 2.10
N LYS A 85 15.07 -10.27 2.87
CA LYS A 85 16.07 -11.21 2.34
C LYS A 85 15.53 -12.20 1.30
N ASN A 86 14.22 -12.48 1.33
CA ASN A 86 13.54 -13.45 0.47
C ASN A 86 12.55 -12.77 -0.50
N SER A 87 12.52 -11.44 -0.54
CA SER A 87 11.58 -10.66 -1.34
C SER A 87 12.29 -10.01 -2.52
N HIS A 88 11.52 -9.42 -3.45
CA HIS A 88 12.10 -8.56 -4.48
C HIS A 88 12.92 -7.45 -3.81
N PRO A 89 14.10 -7.08 -4.36
CA PRO A 89 14.93 -6.05 -3.74
C PRO A 89 14.21 -4.70 -3.67
N THR A 90 14.03 -4.17 -2.46
CA THR A 90 13.52 -2.81 -2.21
C THR A 90 14.56 -2.00 -1.42
N GLY A 91 14.37 -0.68 -1.34
CA GLY A 91 15.33 0.26 -0.76
C GLY A 91 16.58 0.45 -1.62
N VAL A 92 16.51 0.12 -2.91
CA VAL A 92 17.67 0.07 -3.81
C VAL A 92 17.41 0.80 -5.12
N THR A 93 18.45 1.41 -5.67
CA THR A 93 18.44 1.91 -7.05
C THR A 93 18.69 0.74 -8.02
N PRO A 94 17.79 0.47 -8.98
CA PRO A 94 18.02 -0.55 -10.01
C PRO A 94 19.26 -0.20 -10.85
N LYS A 95 20.22 -1.12 -10.92
CA LYS A 95 21.47 -0.90 -11.69
C LYS A 95 21.52 -1.68 -13.01
N LYS A 96 20.82 -2.81 -13.08
CA LYS A 96 20.92 -3.79 -14.17
C LYS A 96 19.70 -3.81 -15.10
N LEU A 97 18.64 -3.09 -14.75
CA LEU A 97 17.39 -3.06 -15.49
C LEU A 97 16.89 -1.63 -15.58
N LYS A 98 16.30 -1.28 -16.71
CA LYS A 98 15.59 -0.01 -16.86
C LYS A 98 14.17 -0.19 -16.34
N VAL A 99 13.98 0.21 -15.10
CA VAL A 99 12.69 0.19 -14.43
C VAL A 99 11.94 1.49 -14.76
N PRO A 100 10.64 1.45 -15.12
CA PRO A 100 9.87 2.65 -15.40
C PRO A 100 9.90 3.65 -14.23
N GLU A 101 10.09 4.94 -14.52
CA GLU A 101 10.19 5.96 -13.48
C GLU A 101 8.92 6.05 -12.62
N GLY A 102 7.76 5.71 -13.18
CA GLY A 102 6.47 5.72 -12.48
C GLY A 102 6.35 4.72 -11.32
N VAL A 103 7.22 3.70 -11.24
CA VAL A 103 7.28 2.73 -10.14
C VAL A 103 8.49 2.94 -9.22
N LEU A 104 9.27 3.99 -9.45
CA LEU A 104 10.41 4.37 -8.61
C LEU A 104 10.02 5.56 -7.73
N ARG A 105 10.52 5.56 -6.50
CA ARG A 105 10.43 6.70 -5.59
C ARG A 105 11.82 7.27 -5.38
N ASN A 106 12.04 8.50 -5.84
CA ASN A 106 13.37 9.15 -5.82
C ASN A 106 14.46 8.28 -6.47
N GLY A 107 14.14 7.61 -7.57
CA GLY A 107 15.07 6.70 -8.27
C GLY A 107 15.32 5.36 -7.59
N MET A 108 14.63 5.05 -6.48
CA MET A 108 14.74 3.78 -5.78
C MET A 108 13.48 2.93 -5.98
N LEU A 109 13.68 1.62 -6.12
CA LEU A 109 12.60 0.66 -6.03
C LEU A 109 12.27 0.46 -4.54
N THR A 110 11.02 0.69 -4.19
CA THR A 110 10.50 0.66 -2.81
C THR A 110 9.25 -0.21 -2.77
N CYS A 111 8.73 -0.54 -1.58
CA CYS A 111 7.49 -1.32 -1.45
C CYS A 111 6.35 -0.68 -2.27
N VAL A 112 6.27 0.65 -2.28
CA VAL A 112 5.22 1.41 -2.98
C VAL A 112 5.37 1.49 -4.50
N GLY A 113 6.50 1.05 -5.04
CA GLY A 113 6.65 0.87 -6.48
C GLY A 113 5.75 -0.26 -7.01
N CYS A 114 5.53 -1.27 -6.17
CA CYS A 114 4.76 -2.46 -6.49
C CYS A 114 3.37 -2.43 -5.85
N HIS A 115 3.23 -1.92 -4.63
CA HIS A 115 1.98 -1.92 -3.87
C HIS A 115 1.50 -0.50 -3.52
N ASP A 116 0.26 -0.16 -3.82
CA ASP A 116 -0.39 1.04 -3.29
C ASP A 116 -1.51 0.64 -2.31
N PRO A 117 -1.28 0.73 -0.98
CA PRO A 117 -2.24 0.29 0.02
C PRO A 117 -3.40 1.27 0.23
N HIS A 118 -3.47 2.38 -0.51
CA HIS A 118 -4.60 3.29 -0.38
C HIS A 118 -5.91 2.64 -0.86
N PRO A 119 -7.04 2.89 -0.18
CA PRO A 119 -8.34 2.27 -0.51
C PRO A 119 -8.84 2.49 -1.95
N ALA A 120 -8.33 3.51 -2.64
CA ALA A 120 -8.66 3.77 -4.05
C ALA A 120 -8.06 2.72 -5.00
N ASN A 121 -7.01 2.00 -4.59
CA ASN A 121 -6.39 0.97 -5.40
C ASN A 121 -7.06 -0.40 -5.17
N GLN A 122 -7.87 -0.81 -6.14
CA GLN A 122 -8.60 -2.08 -6.11
C GLN A 122 -7.86 -3.20 -6.85
N ASN A 123 -6.65 -2.95 -7.35
CA ASN A 123 -5.88 -3.96 -8.07
C ASN A 123 -5.56 -5.15 -7.17
N TYR A 124 -5.27 -6.29 -7.80
CA TYR A 124 -4.96 -7.54 -7.12
C TYR A 124 -3.90 -7.33 -6.03
N LYS A 125 -4.27 -7.59 -4.77
CA LYS A 125 -3.35 -7.43 -3.62
C LYS A 125 -2.64 -6.08 -3.61
N TYR A 126 -3.36 -5.02 -3.94
CA TYR A 126 -2.87 -3.64 -3.95
C TYR A 126 -1.76 -3.38 -4.98
N LEU A 127 -1.60 -4.19 -6.03
CA LEU A 127 -0.55 -3.93 -7.02
C LEU A 127 -0.75 -2.58 -7.73
N THR A 128 0.33 -1.90 -8.09
CA THR A 128 0.28 -0.62 -8.83
C THR A 128 -0.05 -0.79 -10.31
N ILE A 129 0.05 -2.03 -10.81
CA ILE A 129 -0.33 -2.43 -12.17
C ILE A 129 -1.49 -3.42 -12.06
N ASN A 130 -2.54 -3.17 -12.83
CA ASN A 130 -3.69 -4.07 -12.88
C ASN A 130 -3.31 -5.39 -13.56
N THR A 131 -3.44 -6.49 -12.82
CA THR A 131 -3.16 -7.85 -13.29
C THR A 131 -4.43 -8.67 -13.53
N ASN A 132 -5.57 -8.01 -13.76
CA ASN A 132 -6.87 -8.65 -13.98
C ASN A 132 -7.20 -9.65 -12.86
N ASN A 133 -7.19 -9.14 -11.61
CA ASN A 133 -7.36 -9.93 -10.40
C ASN A 133 -6.35 -11.11 -10.29
N GLY A 134 -5.10 -10.86 -10.66
CA GLY A 134 -4.00 -11.84 -10.59
C GLY A 134 -3.88 -12.78 -11.81
N LYS A 135 -4.85 -12.80 -12.72
CA LYS A 135 -4.85 -13.68 -13.91
C LYS A 135 -3.73 -13.37 -14.89
N ASP A 136 -3.34 -12.11 -14.96
CA ASP A 136 -2.30 -11.63 -15.87
C ASP A 136 -1.07 -11.15 -15.06
N LEU A 137 -0.68 -11.88 -14.01
CA LEU A 137 0.49 -11.51 -13.17
C LEU A 137 1.78 -11.33 -13.98
N GLY A 138 1.94 -12.08 -15.07
CA GLY A 138 3.09 -11.92 -15.98
C GLY A 138 3.21 -10.48 -16.54
N VAL A 139 2.10 -9.77 -16.72
CA VAL A 139 2.10 -8.37 -17.18
C VAL A 139 2.79 -7.46 -16.17
N PHE A 140 2.58 -7.69 -14.87
CA PHE A 140 3.27 -6.94 -13.81
C PHE A 140 4.78 -7.21 -13.85
N CYS A 141 5.19 -8.48 -13.95
CA CYS A 141 6.60 -8.85 -14.02
C CYS A 141 7.29 -8.23 -15.26
N ALA A 142 6.59 -8.24 -16.40
CA ALA A 142 7.09 -7.73 -17.67
C ALA A 142 7.36 -6.22 -17.66
N ALA A 143 6.75 -5.46 -16.76
CA ALA A 143 7.00 -4.02 -16.63
C ALA A 143 8.47 -3.70 -16.29
N CYS A 144 9.14 -4.60 -15.57
CA CYS A 144 10.55 -4.44 -15.18
C CYS A 144 11.47 -5.48 -15.86
N HIS A 145 10.92 -6.65 -16.22
CA HIS A 145 11.67 -7.78 -16.76
C HIS A 145 11.20 -8.17 -18.18
N PRO A 146 11.20 -7.25 -19.16
CA PRO A 146 10.67 -7.54 -20.48
C PRO A 146 11.48 -8.61 -21.23
N ALA A 147 12.80 -8.64 -21.03
CA ALA A 147 13.68 -9.65 -21.63
C ALA A 147 13.48 -11.07 -21.06
N GLN A 148 12.79 -11.19 -19.92
CA GLN A 148 12.47 -12.49 -19.29
C GLN A 148 11.00 -12.88 -19.50
N SER A 149 10.26 -12.08 -20.28
CA SER A 149 8.83 -12.26 -20.49
C SER A 149 8.54 -12.84 -21.87
N ASP A 150 7.58 -13.75 -21.93
CA ASP A 150 7.11 -14.31 -23.20
C ASP A 150 6.53 -13.19 -24.11
N PRO A 151 6.72 -13.26 -25.45
CA PRO A 151 6.18 -12.27 -26.37
C PRO A 151 4.68 -12.01 -26.22
N SER A 152 3.88 -13.02 -25.87
CA SER A 152 2.43 -12.86 -25.64
C SER A 152 2.11 -12.00 -24.41
N ILE A 153 2.96 -12.07 -23.37
CA ILE A 153 2.82 -11.24 -22.17
C ILE A 153 3.24 -9.80 -22.47
N LEU A 154 4.30 -9.60 -23.24
CA LEU A 154 4.73 -8.27 -23.67
C LEU A 154 3.65 -7.55 -24.48
N ALA A 155 2.99 -8.28 -25.40
CA ALA A 155 1.88 -7.74 -26.20
C ALA A 155 0.68 -7.32 -25.34
N LYS A 156 0.42 -8.05 -24.23
CA LYS A 156 -0.60 -7.68 -23.24
C LYS A 156 -0.18 -6.48 -22.39
N ALA A 157 1.08 -6.43 -21.97
CA ALA A 157 1.60 -5.38 -21.09
C ALA A 157 1.57 -3.99 -21.74
N GLY A 158 1.84 -3.89 -23.05
CA GLY A 158 1.74 -2.62 -23.78
C GLY A 158 0.32 -2.03 -23.87
N LYS A 159 -0.71 -2.75 -23.39
CA LYS A 159 -2.11 -2.31 -23.34
C LYS A 159 -2.63 -2.11 -21.91
N ALA A 160 -1.85 -2.47 -20.89
CA ALA A 160 -2.27 -2.37 -19.50
C ALA A 160 -2.09 -0.92 -19.00
N PRO A 161 -3.14 -0.26 -18.47
CA PRO A 161 -3.00 1.08 -17.95
C PRO A 161 -2.06 1.07 -16.74
N GLY A 162 -0.96 1.83 -16.84
CA GLY A 162 -0.11 2.15 -15.70
C GLY A 162 -0.73 3.27 -14.87
N LYS A 163 -0.77 3.06 -13.55
CA LYS A 163 -1.42 3.88 -12.52
C LYS A 163 -2.94 4.02 -12.72
N SER A 164 -3.71 3.20 -12.01
CA SER A 164 -5.12 3.48 -11.73
C SER A 164 -5.24 4.60 -10.70
N GLU A 165 -4.65 5.76 -10.99
CA GLU A 165 -5.03 6.99 -10.31
C GLU A 165 -6.15 7.56 -11.18
N THR A 166 -7.41 7.47 -10.74
CA THR A 166 -8.25 8.64 -10.94
C THR A 166 -7.47 9.76 -10.27
N PRO A 167 -7.01 10.80 -11.00
CA PRO A 167 -6.17 11.81 -10.38
C PRO A 167 -6.93 12.34 -9.17
N ALA A 168 -6.36 12.14 -7.98
CA ALA A 168 -6.71 12.98 -6.86
C ALA A 168 -6.53 14.40 -7.40
N ALA A 169 -7.59 15.21 -7.32
CA ALA A 169 -7.53 16.61 -7.66
C ALA A 169 -6.21 17.16 -7.09
N PRO A 170 -5.44 17.94 -7.87
CA PRO A 170 -4.18 18.46 -7.38
C PRO A 170 -4.46 19.04 -6.00
N ALA A 171 -3.73 18.56 -5.00
CA ALA A 171 -3.72 19.20 -3.70
C ALA A 171 -3.33 20.64 -3.99
N ALA A 172 -4.33 21.51 -4.06
CA ALA A 172 -4.12 22.94 -4.09
C ALA A 172 -3.13 23.17 -2.97
N ALA A 173 -1.98 23.74 -3.32
CA ALA A 173 -0.92 24.02 -2.38
C ALA A 173 -1.58 24.64 -1.15
N ALA A 174 -1.75 23.83 -0.11
CA ALA A 174 -2.19 24.31 1.18
C ALA A 174 -0.99 25.11 1.64
N ALA A 175 -1.03 26.41 1.32
CA ALA A 175 -0.22 27.38 2.00
C ALA A 175 -0.36 27.05 3.48
N ALA A 176 0.76 26.60 4.06
CA ALA A 176 0.82 26.37 5.49
C ALA A 176 0.24 27.62 6.17
N PRO A 177 -0.75 27.51 7.06
CA PRO A 177 -1.06 28.64 7.92
C PRO A 177 0.24 28.92 8.68
N GLY A 178 0.78 30.12 8.47
CA GLY A 178 2.06 30.56 9.02
C GLY A 178 2.09 30.26 10.51
N GLY A 179 2.86 29.23 10.88
CA GLY A 179 3.21 28.97 12.26
C GLY A 179 4.11 30.10 12.72
N THR A 180 3.56 31.02 13.51
CA THR A 180 4.37 31.95 14.28
C THR A 180 5.36 31.12 15.09
N ALA A 181 6.66 31.40 14.90
CA ALA A 181 7.75 30.79 15.65
C ALA A 181 7.47 30.93 17.16
N GLY A 182 7.05 29.83 17.78
CA GLY A 182 6.96 29.73 19.22
C GLY A 182 8.38 29.72 19.78
N THR A 183 8.66 30.67 20.67
CA THR A 183 9.86 30.73 21.49
C THR A 183 10.14 29.36 22.12
N PRO A 184 11.39 28.85 22.09
CA PRO A 184 11.71 27.59 22.73
C PRO A 184 11.45 27.68 24.25
N PRO A 185 10.95 26.60 24.89
CA PRO A 185 10.70 26.62 26.32
C PRO A 185 12.01 26.83 27.10
N ALA A 186 11.95 27.72 28.09
CA ALA A 186 13.05 27.98 29.00
C ALA A 186 13.47 26.71 29.76
N LYS A 187 14.79 26.55 29.92
CA LYS A 187 15.41 25.47 30.69
C LYS A 187 14.85 25.45 32.13
N PRO A 188 14.52 24.29 32.71
CA PRO A 188 14.04 24.23 34.09
C PRO A 188 15.08 24.80 35.06
N ALA A 189 14.65 25.69 35.95
CA ALA A 189 15.47 26.22 37.03
C ALA A 189 15.74 25.13 38.08
N THR A 190 16.99 24.99 38.49
CA THR A 190 17.41 24.12 39.59
C THR A 190 16.82 24.65 40.90
N PRO A 191 16.25 23.81 41.79
CA PRO A 191 15.73 24.27 43.07
C PRO A 191 16.87 24.77 43.97
N ALA A 192 16.66 25.96 44.53
CA ALA A 192 17.56 26.56 45.51
C ALA A 192 17.58 25.73 46.80
N LYS A 193 18.79 25.47 47.31
CA LYS A 193 18.98 24.91 48.66
C LYS A 193 18.54 25.97 49.69
N THR A 194 17.63 25.62 50.57
CA THR A 194 17.37 26.35 51.81
C THR A 194 18.39 25.91 52.86
N ASN A 195 18.94 26.89 53.60
CA ASN A 195 19.88 26.70 54.72
C ASN A 195 19.39 25.72 55.76
#